data_AF-A0A0D2IM97-F1
#
_entry.id   AF-A0A0D2IM97-F1
#
_cell.length_a   1.000
_cell.length_b   1.000
_cell.length_c   1.000
_cell.angle_alpha   90.00
_cell.angle_beta   90.00
_cell.angle_gamma   90.00
#
_symmetry.space_group_name_H-M   'P 1'
#
loop_
_entity.id
_entity.type
_entity.pdbx_description
1 polymer ?
#
loop_
_entity_poly.entity_id
_entity_poly.type
_entity_poly.pdbx_seq_one_letter_code
_entity_poly.pdbx_strand_id
1 'polypeptide(L)'
;MIRMMYYARAIVLCWWFPERMIRFLRKNTERQLHEHLPCDPHFKPKYNPWQQRMRITPGDFFECLRKGKACVVTDTIDTVTETGIKLHSGYDLDADIIVTATGPKVQFGGAVKISVDGVPTYVPDEFIWRGAMLQDVLNLVFVFDLSSQSWTLGVDATAQLWVRVLKNVRSKGMTSYCPRVDVKDGIRKKFIIDLQSSYTNAAKGGEMSTERW
;
A
#
# COMPACT_ATOMS: atom_id res chain seq x y z
N MET A 1 0.96 13.47 -19.49
CA MET A 1 -0.18 14.19 -18.87
C MET A 1 -1.52 13.46 -19.06
N ILE A 2 -1.93 13.13 -20.30
CA ILE A 2 -3.24 12.52 -20.61
C ILE A 2 -3.47 11.16 -19.91
N ARG A 3 -2.48 10.24 -19.92
CA ARG A 3 -2.60 8.92 -19.25
C ARG A 3 -2.84 9.00 -17.73
N MET A 4 -2.27 9.99 -17.06
CA MET A 4 -2.47 10.21 -15.62
C MET A 4 -3.91 10.63 -15.32
N MET A 5 -4.51 11.44 -16.19
CA MET A 5 -5.91 11.86 -16.05
C MET A 5 -6.88 10.68 -16.19
N TYR A 6 -6.60 9.75 -17.12
CA TYR A 6 -7.39 8.51 -17.25
C TYR A 6 -7.25 7.61 -16.02
N TYR A 7 -6.04 7.48 -15.48
CA TYR A 7 -5.79 6.68 -14.28
C TYR A 7 -6.52 7.23 -13.05
N ALA A 8 -6.41 8.54 -12.80
CA ALA A 8 -7.14 9.19 -11.71
C ALA A 8 -8.68 9.03 -11.88
N ARG A 9 -9.19 9.18 -13.10
CA ARG A 9 -10.62 8.94 -13.40
C ARG A 9 -11.02 7.49 -13.17
N ALA A 10 -10.19 6.52 -13.55
CA ALA A 10 -10.47 5.11 -13.32
C ALA A 10 -10.57 4.77 -11.83
N ILE A 11 -9.70 5.37 -11.00
CA ILE A 11 -9.76 5.23 -9.54
C ILE A 11 -11.08 5.80 -9.02
N VAL A 12 -11.45 7.02 -9.41
CA VAL A 12 -12.73 7.65 -8.97
C VAL A 12 -13.93 6.78 -9.37
N LEU A 13 -13.93 6.20 -10.56
CA LEU A 13 -14.98 5.28 -11.00
C LEU A 13 -15.04 4.00 -10.16
N CYS A 14 -13.89 3.49 -9.67
CA CYS A 14 -13.86 2.36 -8.74
C CYS A 14 -14.56 2.69 -7.42
N TRP A 15 -14.38 3.91 -6.90
CA TRP A 15 -15.02 4.35 -5.66
C TRP A 15 -16.51 4.63 -5.82
N TRP A 16 -16.91 5.30 -6.90
CA TRP A 16 -18.31 5.74 -7.10
C TRP A 16 -19.20 4.68 -7.73
N PHE A 17 -18.64 3.78 -8.55
CA PHE A 17 -19.39 2.76 -9.28
C PHE A 17 -18.73 1.37 -9.15
N PRO A 18 -18.50 0.86 -7.93
CA PRO A 18 -17.75 -0.37 -7.70
C PRO A 18 -18.32 -1.57 -8.46
N GLU A 19 -19.64 -1.76 -8.42
CA GLU A 19 -20.32 -2.87 -9.11
C GLU A 19 -20.10 -2.88 -10.64
N ARG A 20 -20.10 -1.69 -11.26
CA ARG A 20 -19.85 -1.56 -12.70
C ARG A 20 -18.38 -1.88 -13.01
N MET A 21 -17.47 -1.41 -12.17
CA MET A 21 -16.04 -1.67 -12.33
C MET A 21 -15.70 -3.14 -12.09
N ILE A 22 -16.33 -3.81 -11.11
CA ILE A 22 -16.18 -5.25 -10.87
C ILE A 22 -16.58 -6.04 -12.12
N ARG A 23 -17.76 -5.77 -12.69
CA ARG A 23 -18.21 -6.44 -13.92
C ARG A 23 -17.27 -6.18 -15.09
N PHE A 24 -16.81 -4.95 -15.25
CA PHE A 24 -15.86 -4.59 -16.30
C PHE A 24 -14.53 -5.33 -16.15
N LEU A 25 -13.93 -5.33 -14.95
CA LEU A 25 -12.66 -6.00 -14.67
C LEU A 25 -12.81 -7.51 -14.84
N ARG A 26 -13.84 -8.12 -14.26
CA ARG A 26 -14.13 -9.56 -14.40
C ARG A 26 -14.23 -9.99 -15.86
N LYS A 27 -15.02 -9.26 -16.67
CA LYS A 27 -15.17 -9.56 -18.11
C LYS A 27 -13.85 -9.46 -18.88
N ASN A 28 -12.97 -8.53 -18.51
CA ASN A 28 -11.65 -8.42 -19.13
C ASN A 28 -10.73 -9.56 -18.68
N THR A 29 -10.77 -9.95 -17.40
CA THR A 29 -10.04 -11.11 -16.89
C THR A 29 -10.49 -12.40 -17.58
N GLU A 30 -11.80 -12.66 -17.67
CA GLU A 30 -12.36 -13.84 -18.34
C GLU A 30 -11.90 -13.97 -19.80
N ARG A 31 -11.83 -12.85 -20.53
CA ARG A 31 -11.31 -12.83 -21.92
C ARG A 31 -9.84 -13.21 -22.02
N GLN A 32 -9.08 -13.05 -20.93
CA GLN A 32 -7.67 -13.42 -20.88
C GLN A 32 -7.48 -14.89 -20.45
N LEU A 33 -8.51 -15.53 -19.88
CA LEU A 33 -8.47 -16.92 -19.41
C LEU A 33 -8.99 -17.87 -20.51
N HIS A 34 -8.53 -19.13 -20.50
CA HIS A 34 -9.05 -20.19 -21.36
C HIS A 34 -10.08 -21.04 -20.61
N GLU A 35 -10.83 -21.91 -21.32
CA GLU A 35 -11.91 -22.73 -20.76
C GLU A 35 -11.53 -23.59 -19.55
N HIS A 36 -10.27 -24.01 -19.44
CA HIS A 36 -9.78 -24.86 -18.35
C HIS A 36 -9.40 -24.11 -17.07
N LEU A 37 -9.38 -22.77 -17.06
CA LEU A 37 -9.10 -21.97 -15.86
C LEU A 37 -10.26 -21.00 -15.59
N PRO A 38 -11.23 -21.39 -14.75
CA PRO A 38 -12.37 -20.54 -14.47
C PRO A 38 -11.93 -19.27 -13.71
N CYS A 39 -12.62 -18.16 -13.98
CA CYS A 39 -12.38 -16.90 -13.26
C CYS A 39 -12.68 -17.05 -11.76
N ASP A 40 -13.73 -17.79 -11.41
CA ASP A 40 -14.06 -18.12 -10.02
C ASP A 40 -13.52 -19.53 -9.71
N PRO A 41 -12.86 -19.76 -8.56
CA PRO A 41 -12.70 -18.83 -7.43
C PRO A 41 -11.46 -17.91 -7.51
N HIS A 42 -10.58 -18.13 -8.50
CA HIS A 42 -9.20 -17.64 -8.47
C HIS A 42 -9.02 -16.12 -8.63
N PHE A 43 -9.95 -15.45 -9.31
CA PHE A 43 -9.88 -14.04 -9.67
C PHE A 43 -11.09 -13.25 -9.15
N LYS A 44 -11.58 -13.62 -7.96
CA LYS A 44 -12.70 -12.96 -7.27
C LYS A 44 -12.25 -12.36 -5.93
N PRO A 45 -11.67 -11.15 -5.92
CA PRO A 45 -11.29 -10.47 -4.69
C PRO A 45 -12.49 -10.28 -3.76
N LYS A 46 -12.28 -10.38 -2.44
CA LYS A 46 -13.28 -10.10 -1.40
C LYS A 46 -13.48 -8.59 -1.12
N TYR A 47 -12.88 -7.73 -1.93
CA TYR A 47 -12.85 -6.28 -1.75
C TYR A 47 -13.19 -5.57 -3.07
N ASN A 48 -13.70 -4.34 -2.97
CA ASN A 48 -14.02 -3.52 -4.14
C ASN A 48 -12.75 -3.01 -4.83
N PRO A 49 -12.78 -2.78 -6.15
CA PRO A 49 -11.65 -2.24 -6.89
C PRO A 49 -11.05 -1.01 -6.20
N TRP A 50 -9.73 -0.97 -6.11
CA TRP A 50 -8.96 0.11 -5.45
C TRP A 50 -9.07 0.24 -3.92
N GLN A 51 -9.86 -0.60 -3.22
CA GLN A 51 -9.73 -0.71 -1.75
C GLN A 51 -8.39 -1.33 -1.34
N GLN A 52 -7.79 -2.12 -2.23
CA GLN A 52 -6.37 -2.47 -2.22
C GLN A 52 -5.74 -1.99 -3.53
N ARG A 53 -4.45 -1.68 -3.51
CA ARG A 53 -3.72 -1.20 -4.70
C ARG A 53 -3.78 -2.28 -5.78
N MET A 54 -4.47 -2.01 -6.89
CA MET A 54 -4.63 -3.00 -7.95
C MET A 54 -3.30 -3.23 -8.67
N ARG A 55 -3.03 -4.50 -8.99
CA ARG A 55 -1.94 -4.85 -9.90
C ARG A 55 -2.48 -4.84 -11.32
N ILE A 56 -1.82 -4.08 -12.18
CA ILE A 56 -2.11 -4.03 -13.61
C ILE A 56 -0.90 -4.64 -14.30
N THR A 57 -1.15 -5.69 -15.07
CA THR A 57 -0.14 -6.43 -15.82
C THR A 57 -0.45 -6.34 -17.30
N PRO A 58 0.56 -6.37 -18.18
CA PRO A 58 0.36 -6.73 -19.57
C PRO A 58 -0.31 -8.13 -19.69
N GLY A 59 -0.68 -8.55 -20.89
CA GLY A 59 -1.31 -9.86 -21.11
C GLY A 59 -0.40 -11.07 -20.86
N ASP A 60 0.84 -10.85 -20.43
CA ASP A 60 1.92 -11.82 -20.20
C ASP A 60 1.65 -12.73 -19.00
N PHE A 61 1.15 -12.18 -17.89
CA PHE A 61 0.73 -12.95 -16.71
C PHE A 61 -0.28 -14.04 -17.09
N PHE A 62 -1.29 -13.67 -17.89
CA PHE A 62 -2.31 -14.60 -18.34
C PHE A 62 -1.81 -15.55 -19.44
N GLU A 63 -0.78 -15.19 -20.19
CA GLU A 63 -0.23 -16.04 -21.25
C GLU A 63 0.32 -17.36 -20.72
N CYS A 64 1.01 -17.33 -19.58
CA CYS A 64 1.54 -18.54 -18.93
C CYS A 64 0.40 -19.49 -18.51
N LEU A 65 -0.68 -18.92 -17.96
CA LEU A 65 -1.88 -19.65 -17.57
C LEU A 65 -2.57 -20.27 -18.78
N ARG A 66 -2.76 -19.52 -19.87
CA ARG A 66 -3.36 -20.02 -21.12
C ARG A 66 -2.56 -21.15 -21.76
N LYS A 67 -1.23 -21.12 -21.64
CA LYS A 67 -0.32 -22.15 -22.15
C LYS A 67 -0.26 -23.40 -21.27
N GLY A 68 -0.99 -23.45 -20.15
CA GLY A 68 -0.96 -24.56 -19.20
C GLY A 68 0.38 -24.73 -18.48
N LYS A 69 1.23 -23.69 -18.47
CA LYS A 69 2.55 -23.71 -17.81
C LYS A 69 2.50 -23.30 -16.34
N ALA A 70 1.36 -22.78 -15.91
CA ALA A 70 1.10 -22.40 -14.54
C ALA A 70 -0.36 -22.69 -14.19
N CYS A 71 -0.61 -23.01 -12.93
CA CYS A 71 -1.94 -23.16 -12.35
C CYS A 71 -2.13 -22.14 -11.23
N VAL A 72 -3.39 -21.91 -10.86
CA VAL A 72 -3.74 -21.11 -9.68
C VAL A 72 -4.54 -22.00 -8.75
N VAL A 73 -4.16 -22.02 -7.48
CA VAL A 73 -4.88 -22.75 -6.44
C VAL A 73 -5.38 -21.73 -5.43
N THR A 74 -6.66 -21.81 -5.09
CA THR A 74 -7.29 -20.93 -4.09
C THR A 74 -7.66 -21.76 -2.88
N ASP A 75 -6.83 -21.66 -1.86
CA ASP A 75 -6.98 -22.38 -0.60
C ASP A 75 -6.16 -21.69 0.50
N THR A 76 -6.14 -22.27 1.69
CA THR A 76 -5.31 -21.86 2.82
C THR A 76 -4.20 -22.89 3.02
N ILE A 77 -2.96 -22.41 3.14
CA ILE A 77 -1.79 -23.24 3.44
C ILE A 77 -1.89 -23.72 4.90
N ASP A 78 -1.81 -25.03 5.11
CA ASP A 78 -1.73 -25.65 6.44
C ASP A 78 -0.27 -25.67 6.91
N THR A 79 0.62 -26.28 6.12
CA THR A 79 2.06 -26.33 6.42
C THR A 79 2.91 -26.56 5.16
N VAL A 80 4.20 -26.24 5.26
CA VAL A 80 5.21 -26.62 4.27
C VAL A 80 5.77 -27.99 4.68
N THR A 81 5.88 -28.89 3.72
CA THR A 81 6.41 -30.25 3.89
C THR A 81 7.78 -30.39 3.23
N GLU A 82 8.44 -31.54 3.42
CA GLU A 82 9.72 -31.83 2.76
C GLU A 82 9.63 -31.84 1.23
N THR A 83 8.44 -32.11 0.67
CA THR A 83 8.22 -32.26 -0.77
C THR A 83 7.38 -31.12 -1.38
N GLY A 84 6.88 -30.17 -0.58
CA GLY A 84 6.01 -29.12 -1.09
C GLY A 84 5.14 -28.42 -0.03
N ILE A 85 3.87 -28.22 -0.35
CA ILE A 85 2.91 -27.47 0.48
C ILE A 85 1.63 -28.27 0.68
N LYS A 86 1.24 -28.46 1.94
CA LYS A 86 -0.05 -29.03 2.31
C LYS A 86 -1.09 -27.95 2.51
N LEU A 87 -2.27 -28.14 1.93
CA LEU A 87 -3.41 -27.24 2.06
C LEU A 87 -4.43 -27.74 3.07
N HIS A 88 -5.22 -26.83 3.64
CA HIS A 88 -6.29 -27.18 4.59
C HIS A 88 -7.39 -28.06 3.98
N SER A 89 -7.58 -28.03 2.66
CA SER A 89 -8.46 -28.99 1.96
C SER A 89 -7.96 -30.43 2.00
N GLY A 90 -6.72 -30.66 2.43
CA GLY A 90 -6.04 -31.95 2.38
C GLY A 90 -5.31 -32.22 1.06
N TYR A 91 -5.30 -31.27 0.13
CA TYR A 91 -4.54 -31.36 -1.12
C TYR A 91 -3.06 -30.98 -0.89
N ASP A 92 -2.16 -31.73 -1.51
CA ASP A 92 -0.71 -31.47 -1.47
C ASP A 92 -0.24 -30.91 -2.82
N LEU A 93 0.60 -29.88 -2.75
CA LEU A 93 1.26 -29.24 -3.89
C LEU A 93 2.74 -29.60 -3.86
N ASP A 94 3.17 -30.51 -4.72
CA ASP A 94 4.58 -30.85 -4.88
C ASP A 94 5.36 -29.65 -5.43
N ALA A 95 6.51 -29.36 -4.83
CA ALA A 95 7.36 -28.26 -5.25
C ALA A 95 8.83 -28.51 -4.90
N ASP A 96 9.71 -28.37 -5.89
CA ASP A 96 11.17 -28.36 -5.66
C ASP A 96 11.66 -27.03 -5.07
N ILE A 97 10.96 -25.93 -5.37
CA ILE A 97 11.33 -24.57 -4.95
C ILE A 97 10.08 -23.80 -4.55
N ILE A 98 10.13 -23.17 -3.38
CA ILE A 98 9.08 -22.27 -2.88
C ILE A 98 9.58 -20.83 -2.90
N VAL A 99 8.83 -19.95 -3.57
CA VAL A 99 9.13 -18.51 -3.64
C VAL A 99 8.07 -17.71 -2.87
N THR A 100 8.49 -17.03 -1.81
CA THR A 100 7.59 -16.29 -0.90
C THR A 100 7.30 -14.86 -1.38
N ALA A 101 6.33 -14.71 -2.28
CA ALA A 101 5.86 -13.39 -2.75
C ALA A 101 4.81 -12.74 -1.80
N THR A 102 5.03 -12.77 -0.49
CA THR A 102 4.04 -12.45 0.58
C THR A 102 3.82 -10.96 0.88
N GLY A 103 4.44 -10.06 0.11
CA GLY A 103 4.25 -8.61 0.24
C GLY A 103 5.08 -7.95 1.35
N PRO A 104 4.89 -6.62 1.56
CA PRO A 104 5.76 -5.83 2.43
C PRO A 104 5.30 -5.81 3.90
N LYS A 105 6.27 -5.63 4.81
CA LYS A 105 6.03 -5.18 6.20
C LYS A 105 6.18 -3.66 6.25
N VAL A 106 5.10 -2.94 6.56
CA VAL A 106 5.09 -1.48 6.54
C VAL A 106 5.59 -0.93 7.88
N GLN A 107 6.63 -0.11 7.84
CA GLN A 107 7.19 0.58 9.00
C GLN A 107 7.46 2.04 8.66
N PHE A 108 7.12 2.95 9.57
CA PHE A 108 7.48 4.35 9.41
C PHE A 108 8.99 4.51 9.54
N GLY A 109 9.61 5.20 8.57
CA GLY A 109 11.05 5.50 8.58
C GLY A 109 11.98 4.29 8.72
N GLY A 110 11.53 3.08 8.39
CA GLY A 110 12.31 1.85 8.61
C GLY A 110 12.57 1.53 10.08
N ALA A 111 11.61 1.81 10.97
CA ALA A 111 11.71 1.64 12.42
C ALA A 111 12.78 2.53 13.11
N VAL A 112 13.13 3.65 12.47
CA VAL A 112 13.97 4.67 13.11
C VAL A 112 13.33 5.14 14.42
N LYS A 113 14.13 5.16 15.49
CA LYS A 113 13.70 5.70 16.79
C LYS A 113 13.79 7.21 16.75
N ILE A 114 12.67 7.88 17.00
CA ILE A 114 12.59 9.34 17.06
C ILE A 114 12.40 9.75 18.52
N SER A 115 13.17 10.73 18.96
CA SER A 115 13.02 11.36 20.27
C SER A 115 13.25 12.87 20.19
N VAL A 116 12.60 13.60 21.08
CA VAL A 116 12.78 15.04 21.28
C VAL A 116 13.17 15.25 22.74
N ASP A 117 14.30 15.90 22.98
CA ASP A 117 14.84 16.14 24.33
C ASP A 117 14.97 14.86 25.18
N GLY A 118 15.32 13.74 24.53
CA GLY A 118 15.46 12.43 25.16
C GLY A 118 14.14 11.67 25.38
N VAL A 119 12.99 12.29 25.11
CA VAL A 119 11.67 11.66 25.22
C VAL A 119 11.30 10.98 23.89
N PRO A 120 11.02 9.66 23.87
CA PRO A 120 10.60 8.96 22.66
C PRO A 120 9.30 9.52 22.08
N THR A 121 9.25 9.72 20.78
CA THR A 121 8.05 10.14 20.05
C THR A 121 7.33 8.93 19.49
N TYR A 122 6.06 8.74 19.85
CA TYR A 122 5.22 7.68 19.29
C TYR A 122 4.46 8.19 18.07
N VAL A 123 5.04 7.96 16.89
CA VAL A 123 4.55 8.45 15.58
C VAL A 123 3.04 8.25 15.35
N PRO A 124 2.41 7.11 15.71
CA PRO A 124 0.97 6.92 15.50
C PRO A 124 0.06 7.93 16.22
N ASP A 125 0.55 8.60 17.26
CA ASP A 125 -0.21 9.60 18.00
C ASP A 125 -0.12 11.01 17.41
N GLU A 126 0.90 11.23 16.57
CA GLU A 126 1.27 12.53 16.02
C GLU A 126 0.54 12.85 14.71
N PHE A 127 0.25 14.14 14.49
CA PHE A 127 -0.26 14.62 13.20
C PHE A 127 0.86 14.84 12.18
N ILE A 128 0.51 14.74 10.90
CA ILE A 128 1.43 14.98 9.80
C ILE A 128 1.04 16.28 9.09
N TRP A 129 1.91 17.28 9.15
CA TRP A 129 1.71 18.55 8.47
C TRP A 129 2.04 18.40 6.98
N ARG A 130 1.03 18.69 6.14
CA ARG A 130 1.10 18.64 4.67
C ARG A 130 1.66 17.33 4.09
N GLY A 131 1.49 16.22 4.81
CA GLY A 131 1.99 14.90 4.38
C GLY A 131 3.51 14.75 4.41
N ALA A 132 4.25 15.69 5.01
CA ALA A 132 5.71 15.78 4.88
C ALA A 132 6.48 15.98 6.19
N MET A 133 5.85 16.52 7.23
CA MET A 133 6.53 16.83 8.50
C MET A 133 5.73 16.28 9.68
N LEU A 134 6.42 15.74 10.67
CA LEU A 134 5.80 15.17 11.86
C LEU A 134 5.56 16.27 12.90
N GLN A 135 4.37 16.30 13.50
CA GLN A 135 4.05 17.17 14.61
C GLN A 135 5.11 17.07 15.71
N ASP A 136 5.42 18.21 16.33
CA ASP A 136 6.26 18.33 17.52
C ASP A 136 7.73 17.89 17.34
N VAL A 137 8.13 17.41 16.16
CA VAL A 137 9.50 17.05 15.82
C VAL A 137 10.18 18.11 14.96
N LEU A 138 11.28 18.67 15.47
CA LEU A 138 12.01 19.74 14.82
C LEU A 138 12.77 19.23 13.59
N ASN A 139 12.71 20.00 12.50
CA ASN A 139 13.54 19.79 11.29
C ASN A 139 13.43 18.39 10.65
N LEU A 140 12.38 17.63 10.95
CA LEU A 140 12.13 16.32 10.35
C LEU A 140 11.21 16.47 9.13
N VAL A 141 11.72 16.07 7.97
CA VAL A 141 10.94 15.92 6.73
C VAL A 141 11.05 14.47 6.26
N PHE A 142 9.92 13.91 5.84
CA PHE A 142 9.87 12.60 5.22
C PHE A 142 9.00 12.65 3.97
N VAL A 143 9.26 11.73 3.05
CA VAL A 143 8.44 11.54 1.85
C VAL A 143 7.53 10.34 2.08
N PHE A 144 6.24 10.55 1.88
CA PHE A 144 5.24 9.49 1.99
C PHE A 144 4.63 9.16 0.62
N ASP A 145 4.20 7.92 0.42
CA ASP A 145 3.56 7.50 -0.83
C ASP A 145 2.11 8.00 -0.92
N LEU A 146 1.73 8.45 -2.11
CA LEU A 146 0.35 8.79 -2.42
C LEU A 146 -0.35 7.51 -2.89
N SER A 147 -1.27 6.99 -2.08
CA SER A 147 -1.94 5.69 -2.32
C SER A 147 -2.59 5.55 -3.71
N SER A 148 -2.96 6.66 -4.33
CA SER A 148 -3.63 6.73 -5.64
C SER A 148 -2.80 7.37 -6.75
N GLN A 149 -1.56 7.81 -6.48
CA GLN A 149 -0.72 8.52 -7.45
C GLN A 149 0.68 7.91 -7.54
N SER A 150 1.49 8.45 -8.45
CA SER A 150 2.91 8.08 -8.50
C SER A 150 3.65 8.58 -7.27
N TRP A 151 4.46 7.73 -6.67
CA TRP A 151 5.36 8.10 -5.57
C TRP A 151 6.27 9.26 -5.95
N THR A 152 6.77 9.29 -7.19
CA THR A 152 7.67 10.35 -7.68
C THR A 152 7.02 11.74 -7.68
N LEU A 153 5.69 11.82 -7.84
CA LEU A 153 4.96 13.08 -7.72
C LEU A 153 4.92 13.56 -6.27
N GLY A 154 4.75 12.63 -5.32
CA GLY A 154 4.84 12.92 -3.89
C GLY A 154 6.23 13.41 -3.50
N VAL A 155 7.29 12.78 -4.02
CA VAL A 155 8.68 13.21 -3.83
C VAL A 155 8.89 14.65 -4.28
N ASP A 156 8.49 15.00 -5.51
CA ASP A 156 8.66 16.36 -6.05
C ASP A 156 7.87 17.39 -5.23
N ALA A 157 6.61 17.10 -4.89
CA ALA A 157 5.78 17.98 -4.06
C ALA A 157 6.41 18.22 -2.68
N THR A 158 6.90 17.16 -2.02
CA THR A 158 7.56 17.26 -0.71
C THR A 158 8.89 18.02 -0.81
N ALA A 159 9.68 17.78 -1.86
CA ALA A 159 10.94 18.50 -2.07
C ALA A 159 10.71 20.00 -2.28
N GLN A 160 9.72 20.38 -3.09
CA GLN A 160 9.35 21.79 -3.28
C GLN A 160 8.86 22.43 -1.99
N LEU A 161 8.03 21.73 -1.20
CA LEU A 161 7.59 22.20 0.10
C LEU A 161 8.79 22.43 1.04
N TRP A 162 9.69 21.47 1.12
CA TRP A 162 10.88 21.56 1.97
C TRP A 162 11.76 22.75 1.60
N VAL A 163 12.06 22.95 0.32
CA VAL A 163 12.86 24.09 -0.15
C VAL A 163 12.20 25.42 0.22
N ARG A 164 10.86 25.53 0.13
CA ARG A 164 10.13 26.75 0.54
C ARG A 164 10.23 27.00 2.03
N VAL A 165 10.06 25.96 2.86
CA VAL A 165 10.20 26.05 4.32
C VAL A 165 11.62 26.47 4.68
N LEU A 166 12.64 25.82 4.11
CA LEU A 166 14.05 26.10 4.39
C LEU A 166 14.45 27.54 4.00
N LYS A 167 13.99 28.03 2.85
CA LYS A 167 14.21 29.43 2.43
C LYS A 167 13.60 30.42 3.43
N ASN A 168 12.37 30.17 3.88
CA ASN A 168 11.69 31.03 4.85
C ASN A 168 12.33 31.00 6.25
N VAL A 169 12.81 29.83 6.69
CA VAL A 169 13.58 29.69 7.95
C VAL A 169 14.85 30.53 7.87
N ARG A 170 15.62 30.38 6.79
CA ARG A 170 16.85 31.15 6.55
C ARG A 170 16.61 32.65 6.45
N SER A 171 15.59 33.10 5.72
CA SER A 171 15.32 34.54 5.54
C SER A 171 14.94 35.25 6.85
N LYS A 172 14.46 34.51 7.85
CA LYS A 172 14.09 35.03 9.17
C LYS A 172 15.19 34.85 10.22
N GLY A 173 16.37 34.33 9.85
CA GLY A 173 17.44 34.02 10.81
C GLY A 173 17.08 32.91 11.81
N MET A 174 16.08 32.08 11.51
CA MET A 174 15.65 30.98 12.37
C MET A 174 16.53 29.74 12.10
N THR A 175 16.67 28.88 13.11
CA THR A 175 17.46 27.63 13.02
C THR A 175 16.61 26.38 12.93
N SER A 176 15.31 26.50 13.23
CA SER A 176 14.40 25.36 13.27
C SER A 176 13.01 25.69 12.77
N TYR A 177 12.31 24.64 12.37
CA TYR A 177 10.89 24.65 12.09
C TYR A 177 10.25 23.41 12.72
N CYS A 178 9.11 23.60 13.38
CA CYS A 178 8.36 22.54 14.05
C CYS A 178 6.86 22.77 13.79
N PRO A 179 6.18 21.87 13.06
CA PRO A 179 4.75 21.96 12.91
C PRO A 179 4.08 21.63 14.25
N ARG A 180 3.12 22.48 14.64
CA ARG A 180 2.29 22.30 15.84
C ARG A 180 0.82 22.22 15.42
N VAL A 181 0.03 21.48 16.18
CA VAL A 181 -1.44 21.43 16.05
C VAL A 181 -2.03 21.94 17.36
N ASP A 182 -3.01 22.85 17.30
CA ASP A 182 -3.77 23.27 18.47
C ASP A 182 -5.02 22.38 18.60
N VAL A 183 -5.40 22.02 19.84
CA VAL A 183 -6.63 21.28 20.15
C VAL A 183 -7.87 22.02 19.62
N LYS A 184 -7.80 23.35 19.53
CA LYS A 184 -8.88 24.20 18.99
C LYS A 184 -9.08 24.06 17.48
N ASP A 185 -8.13 23.49 16.76
CA ASP A 185 -8.18 23.38 15.29
C ASP A 185 -9.23 22.35 14.81
N GLY A 186 -9.82 21.56 15.72
CA GLY A 186 -10.89 20.61 15.40
C GLY A 186 -10.46 19.50 14.43
N ILE A 187 -9.14 19.20 14.38
CA ILE A 187 -8.57 18.25 13.43
C ILE A 187 -8.98 16.84 13.80
N ARG A 188 -9.58 16.13 12.83
CA ARG A 188 -9.93 14.71 13.00
C ARG A 188 -8.74 13.83 12.67
N LYS A 189 -8.40 12.91 13.56
CA LYS A 189 -7.41 11.86 13.28
C LYS A 189 -7.91 10.97 12.13
N LYS A 190 -7.12 10.87 11.07
CA LYS A 190 -7.32 9.92 9.98
C LYS A 190 -5.98 9.27 9.66
N PHE A 191 -6.00 7.96 9.43
CA PHE A 191 -4.81 7.25 9.00
C PHE A 191 -4.36 7.71 7.61
N ILE A 192 -3.04 7.86 7.41
CA ILE A 192 -2.47 8.44 6.20
C ILE A 192 -2.69 7.57 4.94
N ILE A 193 -2.76 6.23 5.08
CA ILE A 193 -3.04 5.32 3.96
C ILE A 193 -4.51 4.87 3.97
N ASP A 194 -5.29 5.35 3.01
CA ASP A 194 -6.70 4.94 2.85
C ASP A 194 -6.84 3.66 2.00
N LEU A 195 -6.13 2.59 2.41
CA LEU A 195 -6.23 1.25 1.84
C LEU A 195 -6.62 0.23 2.93
N GLN A 196 -7.21 -0.88 2.49
CA GLN A 196 -7.75 -1.96 3.33
C GLN A 196 -6.95 -3.27 3.20
N SER A 197 -5.73 -3.22 2.66
CA SER A 197 -4.83 -4.38 2.59
C SER A 197 -4.44 -4.87 3.98
N SER A 198 -4.11 -6.16 4.09
CA SER A 198 -3.67 -6.78 5.36
C SER A 198 -2.47 -6.04 5.98
N TYR A 199 -1.44 -5.74 5.18
CA TYR A 199 -0.25 -5.03 5.66
C TYR A 199 -0.52 -3.59 6.11
N THR A 200 -1.50 -2.90 5.51
CA THR A 200 -1.91 -1.55 5.97
C THR A 200 -2.74 -1.62 7.25
N ASN A 201 -3.53 -2.68 7.43
CA ASN A 201 -4.32 -2.85 8.65
C ASN A 201 -3.41 -3.26 9.82
N ALA A 202 -2.41 -4.12 9.59
CA ALA A 202 -1.38 -4.41 10.58
C ALA A 202 -0.65 -3.13 11.04
N ALA A 203 -0.27 -2.26 10.09
CA ALA A 203 0.36 -0.99 10.41
C ALA A 203 -0.55 -0.01 11.20
N LYS A 204 -1.88 -0.05 10.97
CA LYS A 204 -2.86 0.77 11.74
C LYS A 204 -2.97 0.33 13.19
N GLY A 205 -2.85 -0.98 13.45
CA GLY A 205 -2.98 -1.56 14.79
C GLY A 205 -1.80 -1.30 15.73
N GLY A 206 -0.78 -0.56 15.29
CA GLY A 206 0.46 -0.40 16.06
C GLY A 206 1.32 -1.66 16.10
N GLU A 207 0.90 -2.75 15.44
CA GLU A 207 1.69 -3.94 15.19
C GLU A 207 2.75 -3.62 14.12
N MET A 208 3.71 -2.76 14.46
CA MET A 208 5.01 -2.79 13.82
C MET A 208 5.59 -4.16 14.15
N SER A 209 5.46 -5.11 13.22
CA SER A 209 5.85 -6.50 13.43
C SER A 209 7.33 -6.61 13.84
N THR A 210 7.59 -6.59 15.13
CA THR A 210 8.82 -7.08 15.72
C THR A 210 8.68 -8.59 15.72
N GLU A 211 9.26 -9.22 14.70
CA GLU A 211 9.61 -10.64 14.65
C GLU A 211 8.48 -11.69 14.83
N ARG A 212 8.32 -12.52 13.80
CA ARG A 212 7.92 -13.93 13.88
C ARG A 212 7.96 -14.51 12.47
N TRP A 213 9.03 -15.24 12.19
CA TRP A 213 8.90 -16.57 11.61
C TRP A 213 8.97 -17.53 12.80
#